data_AF-A0AAD7ASD8-F1
#
_entry.id   AF-A0AAD7ASD8-F1
#
_cell.length_a   1.000
_cell.length_b   1.000
_cell.length_c   1.000
_cell.angle_alpha   90.00
_cell.angle_beta   90.00
_cell.angle_gamma   90.00
#
_symmetry.space_group_name_H-M   'P 1'
#
loop_
_entity.id
_entity.type
_entity.pdbx_description
1 polymer ?
#
loop_
_entity_poly.entity_id
_entity_poly.type
_entity_poly.pdbx_seq_one_letter_code
_entity_poly.pdbx_strand_id
1 'polypeptide(L)'
;MQNINKGQLRVLTYSHIYSFPTPGAPEDPQEYKAELRVSNDAFWLRLCLMSDLGFAEAYMYGDVDCDDLVSLFNIFLDNRQRLSNLNSRASYLFTLPQKLTSYRFLNTIGNSRSNISAHYDISNDMFAGFLSEDMTYSCAIFEDLDGDMKDGVVRSEWSGGQGLRRLGRSASATTTVPTTTEPETDELYEAQIRKLSHIIQKANILPGHRVLEIGSGWGSMAIRIAQTVEGTKVDTLTLSVQQQSLAQERIAAAGLTDRITVHLMDYRNMPADWEGAFDRVVSIEMIEAVGSEFLVGYWRTVDWAMKPVDGVGCVQVITIPEARFERYIREIDFIRKWAIFPGGFLPTLTLLLQSLQEGSSGRLVVDSVSNIGPHYARTLREWRRRFLYQFDRIIVPALKREYPDVMNGRRGKEEIEVFKRKWICACYCEVGFTSRTLGDHIITFTREGCTDYGCTVYE
;
A
#
# COMPACT_ATOMS: atom_id res chain seq x y z
N MET A 1 -9.43 21.18 16.96
CA MET A 1 -10.02 20.06 17.75
C MET A 1 -11.37 20.42 18.37
N GLN A 2 -11.64 21.68 18.79
CA GLN A 2 -12.94 22.08 19.36
C GLN A 2 -14.17 21.88 18.44
N ASN A 3 -13.96 21.76 17.13
CA ASN A 3 -15.03 21.54 16.15
C ASN A 3 -15.30 20.05 15.85
N ILE A 4 -14.72 19.11 16.61
CA ILE A 4 -15.00 17.68 16.48
C ILE A 4 -16.40 17.43 17.06
N ASN A 5 -17.31 16.93 16.23
CA ASN A 5 -18.69 16.63 16.60
C ASN A 5 -19.18 15.26 16.16
N LYS A 6 -18.36 14.51 15.43
CA LYS A 6 -18.57 13.10 15.10
C LYS A 6 -17.48 12.27 15.77
N GLY A 7 -17.87 11.30 16.60
CA GLY A 7 -16.96 10.47 17.38
C GLY A 7 -16.41 11.15 18.63
N GLN A 8 -15.72 10.36 19.48
CA GLN A 8 -15.19 10.80 20.77
C GLN A 8 -13.66 10.71 20.78
N LEU A 9 -13.00 11.85 21.02
CA LEU A 9 -11.55 11.95 21.16
C LEU A 9 -11.18 12.46 22.55
N ARG A 10 -10.38 11.69 23.28
CA ARG A 10 -9.75 12.12 24.54
C ARG A 10 -8.26 12.35 24.31
N VAL A 11 -7.74 13.48 24.77
CA VAL A 11 -6.32 13.82 24.72
C VAL A 11 -5.81 14.00 26.14
N LEU A 12 -4.98 13.09 26.60
CA LEU A 12 -4.36 13.07 27.91
C LEU A 12 -2.98 13.70 27.81
N THR A 13 -2.76 14.77 28.56
CA THR A 13 -1.43 15.36 28.79
C THR A 13 -1.02 15.10 30.25
N TYR A 14 0.20 15.48 30.62
CA TYR A 14 0.63 15.39 32.02
C TYR A 14 -0.21 16.20 32.99
N SER A 15 -0.84 17.29 32.53
CA SER A 15 -1.54 18.25 33.40
C SER A 15 -3.07 18.22 33.25
N HIS A 16 -3.58 17.85 32.07
CA HIS A 16 -5.00 17.99 31.73
C HIS A 16 -5.50 16.85 30.85
N ILE A 17 -6.80 16.57 30.94
CA ILE A 17 -7.52 15.69 30.02
C ILE A 17 -8.48 16.56 29.22
N TYR A 18 -8.30 16.58 27.91
CA TYR A 18 -9.21 17.23 26.97
C TYR A 18 -10.14 16.19 26.37
N SER A 19 -11.44 16.45 26.34
CA SER A 19 -12.44 15.55 25.75
C SER A 19 -13.23 16.28 24.67
N PHE A 20 -13.41 15.63 23.52
CA PHE A 20 -14.15 16.15 22.38
C PHE A 20 -15.15 15.09 21.87
N PRO A 21 -16.42 15.45 21.59
CA PRO A 21 -17.07 16.72 21.94
C PRO A 21 -17.17 16.91 23.47
N THR A 22 -17.41 18.15 23.90
CA THR A 22 -17.60 18.50 25.32
C THR A 22 -18.72 17.64 25.95
N PRO A 23 -18.59 17.14 27.19
CA PRO A 23 -19.55 16.20 27.78
C PRO A 23 -21.00 16.72 27.71
N GLY A 24 -21.92 15.90 27.17
CA GLY A 24 -23.34 16.25 27.01
C GLY A 24 -24.00 15.85 25.69
N ALA A 25 -23.23 15.36 24.71
CA ALA A 25 -23.78 14.75 23.50
C ALA A 25 -24.30 13.33 23.79
N PRO A 26 -25.42 12.88 23.18
CA PRO A 26 -25.88 11.50 23.33
C PRO A 26 -24.79 10.53 22.87
N GLU A 27 -24.48 9.52 23.70
CA GLU A 27 -23.54 8.46 23.31
C GLU A 27 -24.22 7.53 22.32
N ASP A 28 -23.87 7.63 21.04
CA ASP A 28 -24.18 6.58 20.08
C ASP A 28 -23.16 5.43 20.26
N PRO A 29 -23.60 4.21 20.60
CA PRO A 29 -22.70 3.07 20.74
C PRO A 29 -21.96 2.67 19.45
N GLN A 30 -22.35 3.19 18.28
CA GLN A 30 -21.63 2.99 17.01
C GLN A 30 -20.57 4.05 16.69
N GLU A 31 -20.41 5.09 17.51
CA GLU A 31 -19.42 6.14 17.26
C GLU A 31 -17.97 5.71 17.55
N TYR A 32 -17.05 6.12 16.68
CA TYR A 32 -15.61 5.90 16.89
C TYR A 32 -15.11 6.59 18.16
N LYS A 33 -14.32 5.88 18.96
CA LYS A 33 -13.70 6.39 20.18
C LYS A 33 -12.18 6.22 20.10
N ALA A 34 -11.44 7.27 20.44
CA ALA A 34 -9.98 7.22 20.52
C ALA A 34 -9.45 8.05 21.70
N GLU A 35 -8.38 7.57 22.31
CA GLU A 35 -7.58 8.19 23.36
C GLU A 35 -6.15 8.40 22.86
N LEU A 36 -5.72 9.66 22.85
CA LEU A 36 -4.34 10.08 22.61
C LEU A 36 -3.67 10.41 23.94
N ARG A 37 -2.47 9.85 24.18
CA ARG A 37 -1.63 10.17 25.33
C ARG A 37 -0.36 10.86 24.87
N VAL A 38 -0.21 12.11 25.25
CA VAL A 38 0.98 12.91 24.94
C VAL A 38 2.01 12.71 26.05
N SER A 39 3.09 12.02 25.70
CA SER A 39 4.22 11.70 26.59
C SER A 39 5.33 12.74 26.52
N ASN A 40 5.39 13.55 25.46
CA ASN A 40 6.39 14.59 25.26
C ASN A 40 5.78 15.82 24.58
N ASP A 41 6.01 17.01 25.13
CA ASP A 41 5.50 18.27 24.59
C ASP A 41 6.11 18.63 23.21
N ALA A 42 7.21 17.98 22.81
CA ALA A 42 7.71 18.02 21.44
C ALA A 42 6.63 17.63 20.40
N PHE A 43 5.65 16.81 20.81
CA PHE A 43 4.46 16.50 20.02
C PHE A 43 3.77 17.75 19.48
N TRP A 44 3.53 18.77 20.33
CA TRP A 44 2.81 19.97 19.94
C TRP A 44 3.57 20.79 18.92
N LEU A 45 4.89 20.90 19.09
CA LEU A 45 5.75 21.60 18.13
C LEU A 45 5.73 20.89 16.77
N ARG A 46 5.85 19.56 16.74
CA ARG A 46 5.79 18.77 15.50
C ARG A 46 4.43 18.90 14.82
N LEU A 47 3.34 18.74 15.58
CA LEU A 47 1.98 18.87 15.08
C LEU A 47 1.73 20.27 14.50
N CYS A 48 2.21 21.33 15.16
CA CYS A 48 2.06 22.71 14.66
C CYS A 48 2.89 22.99 13.41
N LEU A 49 4.13 22.50 13.34
CA LEU A 49 5.04 22.81 12.24
C LEU A 49 4.76 21.97 10.99
N MET A 50 4.31 20.72 11.17
CA MET A 50 4.26 19.73 10.11
C MET A 50 2.91 19.01 10.00
N SER A 51 1.90 19.42 10.79
CA SER A 51 0.52 18.90 10.72
C SER A 51 0.46 17.36 10.81
N ASP A 52 -0.06 16.70 9.77
CA ASP A 52 -0.22 15.25 9.66
C ASP A 52 1.12 14.51 9.71
N LEU A 53 2.12 15.06 9.03
CA LEU A 53 3.47 14.56 9.03
C LEU A 53 4.12 14.65 10.42
N GLY A 54 3.85 15.76 11.12
CA GLY A 54 4.30 15.98 12.49
C GLY A 54 3.66 15.03 13.50
N PHE A 55 2.37 14.74 13.33
CA PHE A 55 1.68 13.72 14.12
C PHE A 55 2.33 12.35 13.95
N ALA A 56 2.56 11.94 12.70
CA ALA A 56 3.10 10.61 12.42
C ALA A 56 4.55 10.45 12.88
N GLU A 57 5.40 11.48 12.72
CA GLU A 57 6.74 11.50 13.31
C GLU A 57 6.68 11.40 14.84
N ALA A 58 5.82 12.19 15.48
CA ALA A 58 5.64 12.14 16.92
C ALA A 58 5.16 10.77 17.42
N TYR A 59 4.26 10.10 16.68
CA TYR A 59 3.83 8.74 17.00
C TYR A 59 4.98 7.74 16.83
N MET A 60 5.75 7.82 15.75
CA MET A 60 6.91 6.96 15.48
C MET A 60 7.98 7.05 16.58
N TYR A 61 8.32 8.26 17.01
CA TYR A 61 9.34 8.48 18.04
C TYR A 61 8.82 8.28 19.48
N GLY A 62 7.53 7.99 19.67
CA GLY A 62 6.95 7.76 20.99
C GLY A 62 6.62 9.02 21.80
N ASP A 63 6.54 10.18 21.15
CA ASP A 63 6.11 11.43 21.79
C ASP A 63 4.59 11.41 22.09
N VAL A 64 3.83 10.62 21.32
CA VAL A 64 2.40 10.40 21.50
C VAL A 64 2.04 8.92 21.30
N ASP A 65 1.12 8.42 22.11
CA ASP A 65 0.52 7.09 22.00
C ASP A 65 -0.99 7.20 21.70
N CYS A 66 -1.54 6.17 21.06
CA CYS A 66 -2.96 6.08 20.75
C CYS A 66 -3.47 4.66 21.03
N ASP A 67 -4.68 4.54 21.60
CA ASP A 67 -5.38 3.25 21.74
C ASP A 67 -5.86 2.69 20.40
N ASP A 68 -6.37 3.54 19.52
CA ASP A 68 -6.95 3.14 18.24
C ASP A 68 -6.71 4.23 17.18
N LEU A 69 -5.60 4.09 16.47
CA LEU A 69 -5.25 4.96 15.35
C LEU A 69 -6.27 4.90 14.20
N VAL A 70 -6.92 3.75 13.99
CA VAL A 70 -7.93 3.60 12.93
C VAL A 70 -9.15 4.45 13.29
N SER A 71 -9.64 4.34 14.52
CA SER A 71 -10.73 5.18 15.03
C SER A 71 -10.34 6.66 15.03
N LEU A 72 -9.12 7.00 15.44
CA LEU A 72 -8.62 8.38 15.42
C LEU A 72 -8.65 8.98 14.00
N PHE A 73 -8.15 8.27 13.00
CA PHE A 73 -8.13 8.76 11.62
C PHE A 73 -9.55 8.86 11.04
N ASN A 74 -10.45 7.93 11.36
CA ASN A 74 -11.86 8.04 10.99
C ASN A 74 -12.50 9.29 11.60
N ILE A 75 -12.28 9.58 12.89
CA ILE A 75 -12.74 10.81 13.55
C ILE A 75 -12.20 12.04 12.79
N PHE A 76 -10.91 12.09 12.45
CA PHE A 76 -10.36 13.24 11.72
C PHE A 76 -10.93 13.38 10.30
N LEU A 77 -11.18 12.29 9.59
CA LEU A 77 -11.79 12.33 8.26
C LEU A 77 -13.25 12.80 8.30
N ASP A 78 -14.04 12.30 9.25
CA ASP A 78 -15.43 12.71 9.44
C ASP A 78 -15.59 14.19 9.79
N ASN A 79 -14.58 14.75 10.46
CA ASN A 79 -14.55 16.16 10.87
C ASN A 79 -13.68 17.04 9.95
N ARG A 80 -13.19 16.52 8.81
CA ARG A 80 -12.16 17.19 7.98
C ARG A 80 -12.51 18.60 7.54
N GLN A 81 -13.77 18.83 7.12
CA GLN A 81 -14.23 20.14 6.62
C GLN A 81 -14.26 21.19 7.72
N ARG A 82 -14.42 20.77 8.97
CA ARG A 82 -14.45 21.65 10.14
C ARG A 82 -13.06 21.86 10.75
N LEU A 83 -12.16 20.91 10.54
CA LEU A 83 -10.76 20.99 10.95
C LEU A 83 -9.89 21.77 9.94
N SER A 84 -10.28 21.83 8.66
CA SER A 84 -9.58 22.57 7.61
C SER A 84 -9.68 24.09 7.71
N ASN A 85 -10.55 24.63 8.58
CA ASN A 85 -10.79 26.07 8.73
C ASN A 85 -9.81 26.77 9.70
N LEU A 86 -8.59 26.26 9.87
CA LEU A 86 -7.54 26.96 10.61
C LEU A 86 -7.06 28.18 9.78
N ASN A 87 -7.40 29.38 10.27
CA ASN A 87 -7.13 30.71 9.71
C ASN A 87 -5.93 30.78 8.73
N SER A 88 -6.22 31.21 7.49
CA SER A 88 -5.33 31.27 6.32
C SER A 88 -3.98 32.00 6.53
N ARG A 89 -3.84 32.80 7.59
CA ARG A 89 -2.60 33.54 7.91
C ARG A 89 -1.60 32.72 8.70
N ALA A 90 -2.05 31.81 9.56
CA ALA A 90 -1.17 30.92 10.32
C ALA A 90 -0.64 29.80 9.42
N SER A 91 -1.52 29.18 8.63
CA SER A 91 -1.17 28.15 7.65
C SER A 91 -0.13 28.62 6.62
N TYR A 92 -0.17 29.89 6.19
CA TYR A 92 0.82 30.43 5.24
C TYR A 92 2.25 30.44 5.79
N LEU A 93 2.45 30.83 7.06
CA LEU A 93 3.78 30.87 7.70
C LEU A 93 4.40 29.47 7.89
N PHE A 94 3.56 28.44 8.03
CA PHE A 94 4.02 27.06 8.24
C PHE A 94 4.20 26.24 6.94
N THR A 95 3.76 26.74 5.78
CA THR A 95 3.94 26.07 4.47
C THR A 95 5.33 26.26 3.83
N LEU A 96 6.09 27.27 4.26
CA LEU A 96 7.43 27.60 3.72
C LEU A 96 8.48 26.50 4.01
N PRO A 97 8.62 26.01 5.26
CA PRO A 97 9.53 24.90 5.57
C PRO A 97 9.13 23.61 4.84
N GLN A 98 7.83 23.31 4.76
CA GLN A 98 7.31 22.14 4.04
C GLN A 98 7.71 22.18 2.57
N LYS A 99 7.50 23.30 1.87
CA LYS A 99 7.86 23.46 0.44
C LYS A 99 9.35 23.26 0.19
N LEU A 100 10.23 23.77 1.06
CA LEU A 100 11.68 23.63 0.90
C LEU A 100 12.16 22.18 1.06
N THR A 101 11.54 21.41 1.97
CA THR A 101 11.79 19.97 2.06
C THR A 101 11.25 19.21 0.86
N SER A 102 10.14 19.66 0.24
CA SER A 102 9.49 18.92 -0.83
C SER A 102 10.24 18.85 -2.15
N TYR A 103 10.99 19.89 -2.51
CA TYR A 103 11.75 19.91 -3.76
C TYR A 103 12.85 18.84 -3.84
N ARG A 104 13.33 18.33 -2.71
CA ARG A 104 14.37 17.27 -2.67
C ARG A 104 13.82 15.87 -2.94
N PHE A 105 12.50 15.69 -2.95
CA PHE A 105 11.82 14.40 -3.11
C PHE A 105 11.07 14.25 -4.45
N LEU A 106 11.31 15.17 -5.40
CA LEU A 106 10.76 15.03 -6.76
C LEU A 106 11.38 13.84 -7.48
N ASN A 107 10.55 13.10 -8.23
CA ASN A 107 10.97 11.95 -9.02
C ASN A 107 11.86 12.41 -10.17
N THR A 108 13.15 12.13 -10.06
CA THR A 108 14.02 12.01 -11.22
C THR A 108 14.16 10.54 -11.57
N ILE A 109 14.45 10.22 -12.84
CA ILE A 109 14.59 8.84 -13.32
C ILE A 109 15.54 8.00 -12.42
N GLY A 110 16.64 8.60 -11.97
CA GLY A 110 17.59 7.94 -11.07
C GLY A 110 17.05 7.74 -9.64
N ASN A 111 16.30 8.70 -9.10
CA ASN A 111 15.72 8.60 -7.76
C ASN A 111 14.62 7.53 -7.69
N SER A 112 13.72 7.44 -8.69
CA SER A 112 12.67 6.41 -8.70
C SER A 112 13.25 5.01 -8.66
N ARG A 113 14.31 4.74 -9.44
CA ARG A 113 15.02 3.45 -9.40
C ARG A 113 15.63 3.17 -8.03
N SER A 114 16.31 4.16 -7.43
CA SER A 114 16.93 4.01 -6.11
C SER A 114 15.88 3.76 -5.02
N ASN A 115 14.72 4.40 -5.12
CA ASN A 115 13.64 4.27 -4.15
C ASN A 115 12.95 2.91 -4.23
N ILE A 116 12.72 2.38 -5.43
CA ILE A 116 12.15 1.03 -5.65
C ILE A 116 13.10 -0.03 -5.07
N SER A 117 14.39 -0.01 -5.42
CA SER A 117 15.36 -0.99 -4.91
C SER A 117 15.54 -0.88 -3.39
N ALA A 118 15.75 0.32 -2.85
CA ALA A 118 15.99 0.49 -1.41
C ALA A 118 14.81 0.06 -0.52
N HIS A 119 13.58 0.07 -1.03
CA HIS A 119 12.42 -0.37 -0.27
C HIS A 119 12.25 -1.90 -0.26
N TYR A 120 12.43 -2.55 -1.41
CA TYR A 120 12.25 -4.00 -1.53
C TYR A 120 13.49 -4.80 -1.10
N ASP A 121 14.65 -4.15 -1.00
CA ASP A 121 15.89 -4.75 -0.50
C ASP A 121 16.01 -4.69 1.05
N ILE A 122 14.88 -4.62 1.78
CA ILE A 122 14.89 -4.57 3.26
C ILE A 122 15.12 -5.94 3.88
N SER A 123 14.28 -6.94 3.57
CA SER A 123 14.45 -8.33 4.03
C SER A 123 13.27 -9.18 3.54
N ASN A 124 13.55 -10.21 2.74
CA ASN A 124 12.53 -11.17 2.31
C ASN A 124 11.88 -11.90 3.49
N ASP A 125 12.64 -12.24 4.53
CA ASP A 125 12.11 -12.93 5.71
C ASP A 125 11.14 -12.06 6.53
N MET A 126 11.38 -10.75 6.56
CA MET A 126 10.44 -9.81 7.17
C MET A 126 9.11 -9.81 6.40
N PHE A 127 9.15 -9.73 5.08
CA PHE A 127 7.94 -9.78 4.24
C PHE A 127 7.22 -11.12 4.39
N ALA A 128 7.95 -12.24 4.38
CA ALA A 128 7.39 -13.57 4.61
C ALA A 128 6.71 -13.71 5.99
N GLY A 129 7.09 -12.87 6.97
CA GLY A 129 6.46 -12.86 8.29
C GLY A 129 5.02 -12.36 8.32
N PHE A 130 4.56 -11.61 7.32
CA PHE A 130 3.19 -11.06 7.30
C PHE A 130 2.45 -11.18 5.98
N LEU A 131 3.13 -11.46 4.87
CA LEU A 131 2.48 -11.81 3.61
C LEU A 131 1.96 -13.25 3.67
N SER A 132 1.12 -13.60 2.70
CA SER A 132 0.75 -14.99 2.42
C SER A 132 1.91 -15.72 1.72
N GLU A 133 1.83 -17.06 1.63
CA GLU A 133 2.87 -17.93 1.05
C GLU A 133 3.25 -17.55 -0.39
N ASP A 134 2.30 -16.99 -1.14
CA ASP A 134 2.56 -16.49 -2.48
C ASP A 134 3.41 -15.21 -2.49
N MET A 135 3.77 -14.60 -1.36
CA MET A 135 4.61 -13.40 -1.25
C MET A 135 4.09 -12.22 -2.09
N THR A 136 2.78 -12.09 -2.26
CA THR A 136 2.21 -10.95 -3.00
C THR A 136 2.04 -9.75 -2.10
N TYR A 137 2.75 -8.65 -2.41
CA TYR A 137 2.61 -7.35 -1.76
C TYR A 137 1.83 -6.38 -2.65
N SER A 138 0.56 -6.70 -2.86
CA SER A 138 -0.45 -5.88 -3.56
C SER A 138 -1.83 -6.22 -3.00
N CYS A 139 -2.86 -5.46 -3.37
CA CYS A 139 -4.25 -5.75 -3.04
C CYS A 139 -4.68 -7.18 -3.39
N ALA A 140 -5.40 -7.83 -2.49
CA ALA A 140 -6.06 -9.13 -2.70
C ALA A 140 -7.55 -8.94 -3.07
N ILE A 141 -8.22 -9.98 -3.58
CA ILE A 141 -9.67 -9.97 -3.85
C ILE A 141 -10.36 -11.03 -2.97
N PHE A 142 -11.15 -10.56 -2.01
CA PHE A 142 -11.91 -11.38 -1.06
C PHE A 142 -13.34 -11.64 -1.53
N GLU A 143 -13.91 -12.79 -1.14
CA GLU A 143 -15.34 -13.08 -1.36
C GLU A 143 -16.24 -12.22 -0.46
N ASP A 144 -15.78 -11.95 0.76
CA ASP A 144 -16.46 -11.09 1.73
C ASP A 144 -15.53 -9.92 2.11
N LEU A 145 -15.98 -8.69 1.91
CA LEU A 145 -15.17 -7.49 2.20
C LEU A 145 -14.95 -7.25 3.69
N ASP A 146 -15.89 -7.70 4.51
CA ASP A 146 -15.89 -7.45 5.95
C ASP A 146 -15.92 -8.76 6.75
N GLY A 147 -15.56 -9.88 6.12
CA GLY A 147 -15.51 -11.20 6.75
C GLY A 147 -14.61 -11.24 7.99
N ASP A 148 -13.53 -10.44 7.97
CA ASP A 148 -12.57 -10.29 9.08
C ASP A 148 -13.10 -9.43 10.24
N MET A 149 -14.22 -8.73 10.04
CA MET A 149 -14.84 -7.82 11.00
C MET A 149 -16.11 -8.43 11.65
N LYS A 150 -16.49 -9.66 11.28
CA LYS A 150 -17.62 -10.38 11.87
C LYS A 150 -17.21 -10.98 13.23
N ASP A 151 -18.06 -10.78 14.23
CA ASP A 151 -18.01 -11.30 15.63
C ASP A 151 -16.75 -11.02 16.48
N GLY A 152 -16.92 -10.33 17.61
CA GLY A 152 -15.99 -10.40 18.77
C GLY A 152 -14.57 -9.82 18.62
N VAL A 153 -14.19 -9.31 17.44
CA VAL A 153 -12.84 -8.79 17.18
C VAL A 153 -12.67 -7.37 17.73
N VAL A 154 -11.67 -7.18 18.58
CA VAL A 154 -11.36 -5.88 19.20
C VAL A 154 -10.47 -5.06 18.28
N ARG A 155 -11.00 -3.95 17.71
CA ARG A 155 -10.28 -3.04 16.80
C ARG A 155 -8.97 -2.48 17.37
N SER A 156 -8.86 -2.32 18.69
CA SER A 156 -7.64 -1.80 19.33
C SER A 156 -6.44 -2.77 19.29
N GLU A 157 -6.64 -4.05 18.99
CA GLU A 157 -5.52 -4.97 18.74
C GLU A 157 -4.86 -4.67 17.40
N TRP A 158 -5.62 -4.12 16.46
CA TRP A 158 -5.22 -3.85 15.08
C TRP A 158 -4.50 -2.50 14.99
N SER A 159 -4.70 -1.62 15.96
CA SER A 159 -3.97 -0.35 16.08
C SER A 159 -2.66 -0.49 16.86
N GLY A 160 -2.34 -1.68 17.40
CA GLY A 160 -1.24 -1.87 18.34
C GLY A 160 -1.46 -1.21 19.70
N GLY A 161 -2.71 -0.84 20.05
CA GLY A 161 -3.08 -0.13 21.26
C GLY A 161 -3.16 -0.95 22.54
N GLN A 162 -2.71 -2.22 22.52
CA GLN A 162 -2.59 -3.05 23.72
C GLN A 162 -1.49 -2.50 24.64
N GLY A 163 -1.73 -1.39 25.34
CA GLY A 163 -0.64 -0.72 26.05
C GLY A 163 -0.95 0.48 26.91
N LEU A 164 -2.15 1.08 26.85
CA LEU A 164 -2.50 2.15 27.79
C LEU A 164 -2.83 1.57 29.16
N ARG A 165 -1.82 1.00 29.84
CA ARG A 165 -1.90 0.72 31.28
C ARG A 165 -2.29 2.02 31.97
N ARG A 166 -3.39 2.01 32.73
CA ARG A 166 -3.75 3.11 33.62
C ARG A 166 -2.53 3.40 34.49
N LEU A 167 -2.13 4.66 34.60
CA LEU A 167 -1.20 5.09 35.64
C LEU A 167 -1.94 4.98 36.99
N GLY A 168 -1.97 3.77 37.54
CA GLY A 168 -2.71 3.39 38.75
C GLY A 168 -2.53 1.89 39.03
N ARG A 169 -2.41 1.52 40.31
CA ARG A 169 -1.92 0.22 40.82
C ARG A 169 -2.32 -1.01 39.99
N SER A 170 -1.30 -1.84 39.73
CA SER A 170 -1.33 -3.13 39.04
C SER A 170 -2.49 -4.02 39.49
N ALA A 171 -3.33 -4.41 38.53
CA ALA A 171 -4.09 -5.65 38.56
C ALA A 171 -3.57 -6.52 37.42
N SER A 172 -3.16 -7.75 37.72
CA SER A 172 -2.67 -8.70 36.73
C SER A 172 -3.85 -9.12 35.86
N ALA A 173 -3.94 -8.60 34.65
CA ALA A 173 -4.86 -9.12 33.65
C ALA A 173 -4.14 -10.25 32.91
N THR A 174 -4.58 -11.48 33.16
CA THR A 174 -4.21 -12.67 32.42
C THR A 174 -4.68 -12.46 30.98
N THR A 175 -3.74 -12.25 30.06
CA THR A 175 -4.02 -12.23 28.62
C THR A 175 -4.38 -13.66 28.23
N THR A 176 -5.66 -13.98 28.23
CA THR A 176 -6.16 -15.18 27.57
C THR A 176 -5.97 -14.98 26.07
N VAL A 177 -4.88 -15.56 25.56
CA VAL A 177 -4.65 -15.72 24.13
C VAL A 177 -5.86 -16.51 23.60
N PRO A 178 -6.67 -15.96 22.68
CA PRO A 178 -7.67 -16.76 22.02
C PRO A 178 -6.93 -17.83 21.22
N THR A 179 -7.04 -19.09 21.64
CA THR A 179 -6.76 -20.23 20.77
C THR A 179 -7.84 -20.25 19.69
N THR A 180 -7.69 -19.38 18.69
CA THR A 180 -8.38 -19.58 17.42
C THR A 180 -7.71 -20.76 16.75
N THR A 181 -8.45 -21.86 16.64
CA THR A 181 -8.18 -22.95 15.71
C THR A 181 -7.73 -22.34 14.38
N GLU A 182 -6.52 -22.67 13.92
CA GLU A 182 -6.05 -22.21 12.62
C GLU A 182 -7.10 -22.60 11.58
N PRO A 183 -7.62 -21.63 10.79
CA PRO A 183 -8.50 -21.99 9.69
C PRO A 183 -7.74 -22.96 8.78
N GLU A 184 -8.43 -24.01 8.35
CA GLU A 184 -7.90 -25.09 7.50
C GLU A 184 -7.33 -24.55 6.16
N THR A 185 -7.60 -23.28 5.83
CA THR A 185 -7.19 -22.56 4.63
C THR A 185 -6.75 -21.13 4.95
N ASP A 186 -5.62 -20.67 4.40
CA ASP A 186 -5.19 -19.27 4.48
C ASP A 186 -6.04 -18.38 3.55
N GLU A 187 -6.99 -17.64 4.14
CA GLU A 187 -7.92 -16.78 3.38
C GLU A 187 -7.20 -15.64 2.63
N LEU A 188 -6.09 -15.10 3.16
CA LEU A 188 -5.32 -14.06 2.45
C LEU A 188 -4.68 -14.66 1.20
N TYR A 189 -4.10 -15.85 1.31
CA TYR A 189 -3.53 -16.56 0.17
C TYR A 189 -4.58 -16.81 -0.90
N GLU A 190 -5.74 -17.35 -0.53
CA GLU A 190 -6.84 -17.57 -1.48
C GLU A 190 -7.32 -16.27 -2.13
N ALA A 191 -7.37 -15.17 -1.37
CA ALA A 191 -7.69 -13.84 -1.89
C ALA A 191 -6.64 -13.31 -2.88
N GLN A 192 -5.36 -13.58 -2.64
CA GLN A 192 -4.31 -13.23 -3.59
C GLN A 192 -4.39 -14.09 -4.86
N ILE A 193 -4.58 -15.40 -4.73
CA ILE A 193 -4.72 -16.31 -5.89
C ILE A 193 -5.96 -15.95 -6.72
N ARG A 194 -7.07 -15.57 -6.08
CA ARG A 194 -8.27 -15.07 -6.78
C ARG A 194 -7.95 -13.80 -7.56
N LYS A 195 -7.23 -12.86 -6.97
CA LYS A 195 -6.79 -11.63 -7.65
C LYS A 195 -5.90 -11.93 -8.86
N LEU A 196 -4.88 -12.77 -8.70
CA LEU A 196 -3.99 -13.14 -9.82
C LEU A 196 -4.77 -13.83 -10.94
N SER A 197 -5.68 -14.74 -10.59
CA SER A 197 -6.53 -15.44 -11.57
C SER A 197 -7.49 -14.47 -12.28
N HIS A 198 -8.04 -13.48 -11.57
CA HIS A 198 -8.86 -12.43 -12.16
C HIS A 198 -8.07 -11.59 -13.18
N ILE A 199 -6.82 -11.24 -12.88
CA ILE A 199 -5.95 -10.51 -13.82
C ILE A 199 -5.61 -11.37 -15.04
N ILE A 200 -5.36 -12.67 -14.88
CA ILE A 200 -5.13 -13.59 -16.00
C ILE A 200 -6.35 -13.64 -16.92
N GLN A 201 -7.56 -13.70 -16.35
CA GLN A 201 -8.81 -13.67 -17.10
C GLN A 201 -9.01 -12.34 -17.81
N LYS A 202 -8.82 -11.20 -17.12
CA LYS A 202 -8.94 -9.86 -17.70
C LYS A 202 -7.90 -9.60 -18.79
N ALA A 203 -6.67 -10.08 -18.63
CA ALA A 203 -5.68 -10.01 -19.70
C ALA A 203 -5.98 -11.03 -20.83
N ASN A 204 -6.96 -11.92 -20.70
CA ASN A 204 -7.28 -12.97 -21.67
C ASN A 204 -6.02 -13.74 -22.13
N ILE A 205 -5.25 -14.25 -21.16
CA ILE A 205 -4.01 -14.98 -21.43
C ILE A 205 -4.35 -16.40 -21.89
N LEU A 206 -3.91 -16.78 -23.10
CA LEU A 206 -4.21 -18.06 -23.73
C LEU A 206 -2.94 -18.90 -23.90
N PRO A 207 -3.08 -20.22 -24.16
CA PRO A 207 -1.95 -21.09 -24.37
C PRO A 207 -1.02 -20.62 -25.49
N GLY A 208 0.29 -20.71 -25.26
CA GLY A 208 1.32 -20.31 -26.22
C GLY A 208 1.63 -18.80 -26.27
N HIS A 209 0.89 -17.96 -25.55
CA HIS A 209 1.17 -16.52 -25.49
C HIS A 209 2.52 -16.21 -24.83
N ARG A 210 3.19 -15.17 -25.34
CA ARG A 210 4.30 -14.52 -24.67
C ARG A 210 3.76 -13.34 -23.85
N VAL A 211 4.02 -13.36 -22.54
CA VAL A 211 3.51 -12.39 -21.58
C VAL A 211 4.66 -11.56 -21.02
N LEU A 212 4.51 -10.23 -21.05
CA LEU A 212 5.38 -9.30 -20.35
C LEU A 212 4.76 -8.96 -19.00
N GLU A 213 5.50 -9.15 -17.93
CA GLU A 213 5.16 -8.63 -16.60
C GLU A 213 6.12 -7.50 -16.23
N ILE A 214 5.58 -6.30 -16.00
CA ILE A 214 6.35 -5.15 -15.52
C ILE A 214 6.17 -5.03 -14.01
N GLY A 215 7.21 -5.36 -13.25
CA GLY A 215 7.18 -5.40 -11.79
C GLY A 215 6.96 -6.81 -11.24
N SER A 216 8.01 -7.63 -11.25
CA SER A 216 7.94 -9.06 -10.87
C SER A 216 7.45 -9.34 -9.45
N GLY A 217 7.65 -8.39 -8.52
CA GLY A 217 7.60 -8.69 -7.10
C GLY A 217 8.51 -9.88 -6.79
N TRP A 218 7.95 -10.90 -6.12
CA TRP A 218 8.65 -12.17 -5.87
C TRP A 218 8.24 -13.30 -6.84
N GLY A 219 7.66 -12.97 -8.00
CA GLY A 219 7.35 -13.91 -9.09
C GLY A 219 5.95 -14.53 -9.06
N SER A 220 5.06 -14.08 -8.17
CA SER A 220 3.76 -14.71 -7.90
C SER A 220 2.83 -14.72 -9.12
N MET A 221 2.75 -13.60 -9.86
CA MET A 221 1.94 -13.52 -11.07
C MET A 221 2.53 -14.38 -12.20
N ALA A 222 3.85 -14.29 -12.45
CA ALA A 222 4.51 -15.12 -13.45
C ALA A 222 4.35 -16.63 -13.19
N ILE A 223 4.55 -17.06 -11.94
CA ILE A 223 4.32 -18.44 -11.51
C ILE A 223 2.87 -18.84 -11.76
N ARG A 224 1.91 -17.99 -11.35
CA ARG A 224 0.49 -18.28 -11.53
C ARG A 224 0.12 -18.43 -13.01
N ILE A 225 0.57 -17.52 -13.88
CA ILE A 225 0.35 -17.60 -15.33
C ILE A 225 0.87 -18.93 -15.91
N ALA A 226 2.11 -19.29 -15.58
CA ALA A 226 2.73 -20.49 -16.13
C ALA A 226 2.09 -21.78 -15.59
N GLN A 227 1.58 -21.77 -14.35
CA GLN A 227 0.86 -22.90 -13.76
C GLN A 227 -0.54 -23.10 -14.34
N THR A 228 -1.27 -22.02 -14.67
CA THR A 228 -2.68 -22.12 -15.06
C THR A 228 -2.91 -22.12 -16.57
N VAL A 229 -1.99 -21.56 -17.36
CA VAL A 229 -2.15 -21.46 -18.82
C VAL A 229 -0.97 -22.14 -19.48
N GLU A 230 -1.18 -23.29 -20.14
CA GLU A 230 -0.11 -24.10 -20.71
C GLU A 230 0.64 -23.42 -21.86
N GLY A 231 1.93 -23.75 -22.03
CA GLY A 231 2.73 -23.26 -23.15
C GLY A 231 3.05 -21.76 -23.16
N THR A 232 2.58 -20.98 -22.17
CA THR A 232 2.95 -19.56 -22.05
C THR A 232 4.43 -19.40 -21.73
N LYS A 233 5.01 -18.30 -22.24
CA LYS A 233 6.33 -17.81 -21.87
C LYS A 233 6.18 -16.46 -21.18
N VAL A 234 6.75 -16.30 -19.99
CA VAL A 234 6.65 -15.08 -19.20
C VAL A 234 8.02 -14.44 -19.05
N ASP A 235 8.15 -13.21 -19.55
CA ASP A 235 9.28 -12.34 -19.27
C ASP A 235 8.86 -11.35 -18.18
N THR A 236 9.46 -11.44 -17.01
CA THR A 236 9.11 -10.60 -15.85
C THR A 236 10.28 -9.71 -15.44
N LEU A 237 10.00 -8.44 -15.17
CA LEU A 237 11.01 -7.40 -14.94
C LEU A 237 11.00 -6.88 -13.49
N THR A 238 12.17 -6.79 -12.87
CA THR A 238 12.36 -6.11 -11.57
C THR A 238 13.64 -5.28 -11.54
N LEU A 239 13.70 -4.33 -10.61
CA LEU A 239 14.88 -3.54 -10.27
C LEU A 239 15.56 -3.99 -8.97
N SER A 240 14.92 -4.87 -8.18
CA SER A 240 15.47 -5.37 -6.92
C SER A 240 16.17 -6.71 -7.11
N VAL A 241 17.41 -6.78 -6.60
CA VAL A 241 18.21 -8.00 -6.61
C VAL A 241 17.61 -9.04 -5.66
N GLN A 242 17.12 -8.62 -4.49
CA GLN A 242 16.49 -9.53 -3.53
C GLN A 242 15.20 -10.15 -4.07
N GLN A 243 14.40 -9.36 -4.78
CA GLN A 243 13.21 -9.83 -5.49
C GLN A 243 13.57 -10.83 -6.59
N GLN A 244 14.56 -10.51 -7.43
CA GLN A 244 15.00 -11.41 -8.49
C GLN A 244 15.46 -12.76 -7.93
N SER A 245 16.33 -12.76 -6.91
CA SER A 245 16.88 -13.99 -6.32
C SER A 245 15.77 -14.90 -5.82
N LEU A 246 14.88 -14.37 -4.96
CA LEU A 246 13.80 -15.17 -4.39
C LEU A 246 12.76 -15.57 -5.45
N ALA A 247 12.47 -14.72 -6.44
CA ALA A 247 11.60 -15.10 -7.55
C ALA A 247 12.18 -16.28 -8.34
N GLN A 248 13.47 -16.26 -8.67
CA GLN A 248 14.15 -17.36 -9.36
C GLN A 248 14.15 -18.65 -8.55
N GLU A 249 14.39 -18.58 -7.24
CA GLU A 249 14.31 -19.73 -6.34
C GLU A 249 12.90 -20.34 -6.33
N ARG A 250 11.87 -19.51 -6.22
CA ARG A 250 10.46 -19.95 -6.24
C ARG A 250 10.06 -20.55 -7.59
N ILE A 251 10.50 -19.95 -8.69
CA ILE A 251 10.26 -20.47 -10.05
C ILE A 251 10.95 -21.83 -10.24
N ALA A 252 12.18 -21.98 -9.76
CA ALA A 252 12.91 -23.24 -9.80
C ALA A 252 12.24 -24.32 -8.94
N ALA A 253 11.80 -23.97 -7.73
CA ALA A 253 11.05 -24.87 -6.86
C ALA A 253 9.72 -25.32 -7.48
N ALA A 254 9.07 -24.47 -8.28
CA ALA A 254 7.86 -24.79 -9.04
C ALA A 254 8.15 -25.56 -10.35
N GLY A 255 9.40 -25.72 -10.77
CA GLY A 255 9.78 -26.41 -12.00
C GLY A 255 9.43 -25.65 -13.29
N LEU A 256 9.38 -24.32 -13.26
CA LEU A 256 8.88 -23.48 -14.36
C LEU A 256 9.98 -22.65 -15.06
N THR A 257 11.25 -23.02 -14.86
CA THR A 257 12.41 -22.27 -15.36
C THR A 257 12.52 -22.24 -16.88
N ASP A 258 11.89 -23.18 -17.58
CA ASP A 258 11.80 -23.23 -19.04
C ASP A 258 10.77 -22.25 -19.62
N ARG A 259 9.88 -21.73 -18.78
CA ARG A 259 8.74 -20.89 -19.18
C ARG A 259 8.80 -19.47 -18.62
N ILE A 260 9.51 -19.25 -17.51
CA ILE A 260 9.59 -17.94 -16.86
C ILE A 260 11.05 -17.47 -16.85
N THR A 261 11.28 -16.25 -17.34
CA THR A 261 12.58 -15.57 -17.24
C THR A 261 12.44 -14.30 -16.41
N VAL A 262 13.23 -14.19 -15.34
CA VAL A 262 13.27 -13.02 -14.46
C VAL A 262 14.44 -12.12 -14.83
N HIS A 263 14.15 -10.92 -15.29
CA HIS A 263 15.14 -9.95 -15.74
C HIS A 263 15.34 -8.84 -14.71
N LEU A 264 16.59 -8.63 -14.30
CA LEU A 264 16.96 -7.46 -13.51
C LEU A 264 17.25 -6.28 -14.45
N MET A 265 16.20 -5.60 -14.87
CA MET A 265 16.32 -4.46 -15.76
C MET A 265 15.20 -3.44 -15.56
N ASP A 266 15.50 -2.22 -15.95
CA ASP A 266 14.48 -1.19 -16.10
C ASP A 266 13.63 -1.48 -17.33
N TYR A 267 12.31 -1.45 -17.19
CA TYR A 267 11.38 -1.65 -18.31
C TYR A 267 11.61 -0.66 -19.47
N ARG A 268 12.23 0.50 -19.20
CA ARG A 268 12.59 1.49 -20.22
C ARG A 268 13.77 1.07 -21.10
N ASN A 269 14.52 0.07 -20.67
CA ASN A 269 15.74 -0.42 -21.33
C ASN A 269 15.54 -1.84 -21.91
N MET A 270 14.31 -2.20 -22.26
CA MET A 270 14.03 -3.49 -22.89
C MET A 270 14.80 -3.65 -24.21
N PRO A 271 15.29 -4.86 -24.53
CA PRO A 271 16.02 -5.14 -25.77
C PRO A 271 15.22 -4.79 -27.03
N ALA A 272 15.88 -4.28 -28.08
CA ALA A 272 15.19 -3.81 -29.28
C ALA A 272 14.35 -4.89 -30.01
N ASP A 273 14.69 -6.18 -29.86
CA ASP A 273 13.94 -7.31 -30.41
C ASP A 273 12.60 -7.57 -29.69
N TRP A 274 12.32 -6.85 -28.60
CA TRP A 274 11.06 -6.95 -27.87
C TRP A 274 9.97 -6.02 -28.42
N GLU A 275 10.28 -5.18 -29.40
CA GLU A 275 9.29 -4.35 -30.09
C GLU A 275 8.19 -5.22 -30.71
N GLY A 276 6.95 -5.00 -30.27
CA GLY A 276 5.79 -5.75 -30.73
C GLY A 276 5.86 -7.26 -30.47
N ALA A 277 6.63 -7.71 -29.47
CA ALA A 277 6.88 -9.13 -29.26
C ALA A 277 5.87 -9.82 -28.32
N PHE A 278 5.13 -9.06 -27.51
CA PHE A 278 4.30 -9.62 -26.44
C PHE A 278 2.81 -9.65 -26.82
N ASP A 279 2.20 -10.83 -26.65
CA ASP A 279 0.75 -10.98 -26.80
C ASP A 279 0.00 -10.26 -25.68
N ARG A 280 0.56 -10.31 -24.47
CA ARG A 280 -0.07 -9.80 -23.25
C ARG A 280 0.91 -8.99 -22.41
N VAL A 281 0.41 -7.91 -21.81
CA VAL A 281 1.18 -7.10 -20.86
C VAL A 281 0.43 -7.03 -19.52
N VAL A 282 1.12 -7.33 -18.43
CA VAL A 282 0.58 -7.20 -17.07
C VAL A 282 1.50 -6.28 -16.27
N SER A 283 0.91 -5.39 -15.47
CA SER A 283 1.66 -4.57 -14.51
C SER A 283 0.82 -4.32 -13.27
N ILE A 284 1.29 -4.74 -12.10
CA ILE A 284 0.54 -4.69 -10.85
C ILE A 284 1.22 -3.72 -9.88
N GLU A 285 0.53 -2.65 -9.50
CA GLU A 285 0.96 -1.67 -8.48
C GLU A 285 2.40 -1.15 -8.68
N MET A 286 2.75 -0.92 -9.95
CA MET A 286 4.05 -0.42 -10.38
C MET A 286 4.02 1.08 -10.72
N ILE A 287 2.90 1.56 -11.28
CA ILE A 287 2.74 2.94 -11.79
C ILE A 287 2.97 3.98 -10.69
N GLU A 288 2.67 3.62 -9.45
CA GLU A 288 2.87 4.41 -8.24
C GLU A 288 4.33 4.86 -8.08
N ALA A 289 5.28 4.09 -8.62
CA ALA A 289 6.70 4.40 -8.59
C ALA A 289 7.23 5.12 -9.85
N VAL A 290 6.42 5.25 -10.90
CA VAL A 290 6.81 5.89 -12.18
C VAL A 290 6.92 7.40 -12.01
N GLY A 291 5.94 8.03 -11.34
CA GLY A 291 5.84 9.48 -11.24
C GLY A 291 5.04 10.13 -12.37
N SER A 292 4.45 11.29 -12.08
CA SER A 292 3.49 11.96 -12.97
C SER A 292 4.06 12.33 -14.34
N GLU A 293 5.32 12.75 -14.35
CA GLU A 293 6.06 13.27 -15.51
C GLU A 293 6.42 12.17 -16.51
N PHE A 294 6.40 10.91 -16.07
CA PHE A 294 6.85 9.77 -16.85
C PHE A 294 5.71 8.83 -17.26
N LEU A 295 4.45 9.12 -16.87
CA LEU A 295 3.29 8.28 -17.22
C LEU A 295 3.11 8.10 -18.73
N VAL A 296 3.23 9.18 -19.52
CA VAL A 296 3.16 9.10 -20.98
C VAL A 296 4.25 8.19 -21.54
N GLY A 297 5.47 8.27 -20.98
CA GLY A 297 6.59 7.42 -21.35
C GLY A 297 6.38 5.95 -20.97
N TYR A 298 5.75 5.69 -19.81
CA TYR A 298 5.35 4.35 -19.39
C TYR A 298 4.40 3.72 -20.42
N TRP A 299 3.31 4.42 -20.78
CA TRP A 299 2.36 3.91 -21.77
C TRP A 299 2.96 3.76 -23.17
N ARG A 300 3.88 4.65 -23.56
CA ARG A 300 4.64 4.48 -24.81
C ARG A 300 5.46 3.20 -24.81
N THR A 301 6.04 2.84 -23.67
CA THR A 301 6.85 1.61 -23.53
C THR A 301 5.96 0.36 -23.59
N VAL A 302 4.79 0.40 -22.95
CA VAL A 302 3.78 -0.66 -23.03
C VAL A 302 3.27 -0.84 -24.47
N ASP A 303 2.92 0.26 -25.13
CA ASP A 303 2.49 0.28 -26.53
C ASP A 303 3.57 -0.25 -27.49
N TRP A 304 4.84 0.08 -27.24
CA TRP A 304 5.96 -0.40 -28.05
C TRP A 304 6.22 -1.91 -27.88
N ALA A 305 6.12 -2.45 -26.67
CA ALA A 305 6.40 -3.87 -26.41
C ALA A 305 5.26 -4.80 -26.87
N MET A 306 4.02 -4.32 -26.82
CA MET A 306 2.85 -5.13 -27.12
C MET A 306 2.65 -5.32 -28.63
N LYS A 307 2.28 -6.54 -29.06
CA LYS A 307 1.95 -6.85 -30.46
C LYS A 307 0.94 -5.85 -31.03
N PRO A 308 1.11 -5.41 -32.29
CA PRO A 308 0.24 -4.41 -32.92
C PRO A 308 -1.17 -4.95 -33.20
N VAL A 309 -1.31 -6.28 -33.29
CA VAL A 309 -2.57 -6.98 -33.54
C VAL A 309 -2.83 -7.93 -32.37
N ASP A 310 -4.08 -7.97 -31.91
CA ASP A 310 -4.56 -8.83 -30.81
C ASP A 310 -3.86 -8.70 -29.46
N GLY A 311 -3.09 -7.61 -29.27
CA GLY A 311 -2.46 -7.29 -28.01
C GLY A 311 -3.47 -6.86 -26.94
N VAL A 312 -3.31 -7.40 -25.73
CA VAL A 312 -4.16 -7.06 -24.57
C VAL A 312 -3.26 -6.75 -23.38
N GLY A 313 -3.55 -5.67 -22.66
CA GLY A 313 -2.85 -5.30 -21.44
C GLY A 313 -3.80 -5.16 -20.25
N CYS A 314 -3.30 -5.51 -19.08
CA CYS A 314 -4.02 -5.37 -17.82
C CYS A 314 -3.10 -4.72 -16.77
N VAL A 315 -3.54 -3.60 -16.21
CA VAL A 315 -2.76 -2.81 -15.25
C VAL A 315 -3.58 -2.61 -13.97
N GLN A 316 -2.99 -2.92 -12.82
CA GLN A 316 -3.54 -2.57 -11.51
C GLN A 316 -2.78 -1.38 -10.93
N VAL A 317 -3.50 -0.40 -10.39
CA VAL A 317 -2.92 0.85 -9.87
C VAL A 317 -3.78 1.47 -8.78
N ILE A 318 -3.14 1.87 -7.69
CA ILE A 318 -3.73 2.70 -6.63
C ILE A 318 -3.95 4.11 -7.16
N THR A 319 -5.18 4.61 -7.03
CA THR A 319 -5.58 5.93 -7.50
C THR A 319 -6.10 6.82 -6.38
N ILE A 320 -6.08 8.13 -6.64
CA ILE A 320 -6.69 9.14 -5.78
C ILE A 320 -7.89 9.81 -6.48
N PRO A 321 -9.00 10.10 -5.77
CA PRO A 321 -10.12 10.84 -6.35
C PRO A 321 -9.73 12.23 -6.86
N GLU A 322 -10.33 12.67 -7.97
CA GLU A 322 -10.03 13.92 -8.67
C GLU A 322 -10.09 15.14 -7.75
N ALA A 323 -11.12 15.22 -6.90
CA ALA A 323 -11.31 16.33 -5.97
C ALA A 323 -10.18 16.51 -4.94
N ARG A 324 -9.31 15.50 -4.77
CA ARG A 324 -8.17 15.52 -3.85
C ARG A 324 -6.82 15.74 -4.55
N PHE A 325 -6.77 15.58 -5.88
CA PHE A 325 -5.51 15.51 -6.61
C PHE A 325 -4.68 16.79 -6.53
N GLU A 326 -5.29 17.96 -6.73
CA GLU A 326 -4.58 19.25 -6.69
C GLU A 326 -3.92 19.51 -5.33
N ARG A 327 -4.58 19.09 -4.24
CA ARG A 327 -4.02 19.20 -2.89
C ARG A 327 -2.90 18.18 -2.68
N TYR A 328 -3.13 16.93 -3.09
CA TYR A 328 -2.16 15.84 -2.98
C TYR A 328 -0.81 16.16 -3.64
N ILE A 329 -0.81 16.73 -4.85
CA ILE A 329 0.44 17.08 -5.55
C ILE A 329 1.20 18.23 -4.89
N ARG A 330 0.52 19.11 -4.13
CA ARG A 330 1.10 20.29 -3.48
C ARG A 330 1.65 20.01 -2.08
N GLU A 331 1.13 18.99 -1.40
CA GLU A 331 1.49 18.62 -0.03
C GLU A 331 2.44 17.42 -0.02
N ILE A 332 3.31 17.34 0.99
CA ILE A 332 4.01 16.10 1.33
C ILE A 332 3.32 15.53 2.55
N ASP A 333 2.64 14.42 2.33
CA ASP A 333 2.05 13.62 3.39
C ASP A 333 3.10 12.72 4.05
N PHE A 334 2.68 12.08 5.14
CA PHE A 334 3.47 11.06 5.83
C PHE A 334 3.95 9.95 4.88
N ILE A 335 3.14 9.58 3.90
CA ILE A 335 3.45 8.48 2.99
C ILE A 335 4.65 8.84 2.12
N ARG A 336 4.66 10.01 1.49
CA ARG A 336 5.73 10.43 0.57
C ARG A 336 7.06 10.72 1.28
N LYS A 337 7.04 11.13 2.56
CA LYS A 337 8.27 11.42 3.33
C LYS A 337 8.80 10.22 4.09
N TRP A 338 7.95 9.45 4.75
CA TRP A 338 8.37 8.41 5.70
C TRP A 338 7.86 7.03 5.34
N ALA A 339 6.64 6.88 4.82
CA ALA A 339 6.25 5.56 4.36
C ALA A 339 7.13 5.16 3.17
N ILE A 340 7.65 3.93 3.26
CA ILE A 340 7.68 2.87 2.23
C ILE A 340 7.91 3.28 0.75
N PHE A 341 7.34 4.36 0.22
CA PHE A 341 7.44 4.80 -1.17
C PHE A 341 7.97 6.25 -1.31
N PRO A 342 9.26 6.52 -1.07
CA PRO A 342 9.83 7.82 -1.40
C PRO A 342 9.67 8.08 -2.90
N GLY A 343 9.09 9.23 -3.26
CA GLY A 343 8.73 9.53 -4.65
C GLY A 343 7.44 8.86 -5.14
N GLY A 344 6.69 8.15 -4.31
CA GLY A 344 5.39 7.60 -4.68
C GLY A 344 4.43 8.66 -5.23
N PHE A 345 3.74 8.33 -6.31
CA PHE A 345 2.77 9.18 -6.99
C PHE A 345 1.47 8.42 -7.27
N LEU A 346 0.36 8.88 -6.70
CA LEU A 346 -0.96 8.33 -6.93
C LEU A 346 -1.67 9.14 -8.03
N PRO A 347 -1.88 8.57 -9.23
CA PRO A 347 -2.61 9.26 -10.29
C PRO A 347 -4.12 9.27 -10.02
N THR A 348 -4.84 10.16 -10.70
CA THR A 348 -6.29 10.02 -10.86
C THR A 348 -6.61 9.06 -12.00
N LEU A 349 -7.82 8.51 -12.02
CA LEU A 349 -8.27 7.69 -13.14
C LEU A 349 -8.27 8.50 -14.45
N THR A 350 -8.73 9.75 -14.39
CA THR A 350 -8.70 10.65 -15.55
C THR A 350 -7.29 10.85 -16.11
N LEU A 351 -6.30 11.08 -15.24
CA LEU A 351 -4.90 11.26 -15.64
C LEU A 351 -4.31 9.98 -16.26
N LEU A 352 -4.62 8.81 -15.70
CA LEU A 352 -4.20 7.53 -16.26
C LEU A 352 -4.71 7.35 -17.68
N LEU A 353 -6.00 7.58 -17.92
CA LEU A 353 -6.61 7.41 -19.23
C LEU A 353 -6.08 8.44 -20.25
N GLN A 354 -5.87 9.69 -19.83
CA GLN A 354 -5.27 10.72 -20.67
C GLN A 354 -3.84 10.38 -21.07
N SER A 355 -3.02 9.97 -20.11
CA SER A 355 -1.63 9.59 -20.37
C SER A 355 -1.51 8.30 -21.20
N LEU A 356 -2.45 7.37 -21.05
CA LEU A 356 -2.58 6.18 -21.89
C LEU A 356 -2.83 6.59 -23.35
N GLN A 357 -3.86 7.40 -23.58
CA GLN A 357 -4.19 7.90 -24.91
C GLN A 357 -3.01 8.63 -25.57
N GLU A 358 -2.33 9.52 -24.83
CA GLU A 358 -1.18 10.28 -25.32
C GLU A 358 0.02 9.36 -25.60
N GLY A 359 0.35 8.47 -24.65
CA GLY A 359 1.51 7.58 -24.74
C GLY A 359 1.41 6.55 -25.86
N SER A 360 0.21 6.02 -26.12
CA SER A 360 -0.05 5.09 -27.22
C SER A 360 -0.45 5.76 -28.52
N SER A 361 -0.53 7.09 -28.57
CA SER A 361 -1.13 7.81 -29.71
C SER A 361 -2.51 7.28 -30.10
N GLY A 362 -3.31 6.89 -29.10
CA GLY A 362 -4.66 6.33 -29.27
C GLY A 362 -4.76 4.88 -29.75
N ARG A 363 -3.66 4.15 -29.86
CA ARG A 363 -3.68 2.72 -30.28
C ARG A 363 -4.11 1.74 -29.20
N LEU A 364 -4.11 2.14 -27.93
CA LEU A 364 -4.59 1.34 -26.81
C LEU A 364 -6.02 1.78 -26.48
N VAL A 365 -6.98 0.89 -26.66
CA VAL A 365 -8.40 1.14 -26.41
C VAL A 365 -8.76 0.57 -25.06
N VAL A 366 -9.32 1.38 -24.17
CA VAL A 366 -9.76 0.91 -22.85
C VAL A 366 -11.02 0.09 -22.98
N ASP A 367 -10.97 -1.13 -22.46
CA ASP A 367 -12.06 -2.09 -22.46
C ASP A 367 -12.86 -2.03 -21.15
N SER A 368 -12.17 -2.15 -20.02
CA SER A 368 -12.83 -2.20 -18.71
C SER A 368 -11.99 -1.58 -17.60
N VAL A 369 -12.69 -1.03 -16.60
CA VAL A 369 -12.11 -0.45 -15.39
C VAL A 369 -12.89 -0.97 -14.19
N SER A 370 -12.21 -1.64 -13.27
CA SER A 370 -12.80 -2.20 -12.04
C SER A 370 -12.12 -1.62 -10.82
N ASN A 371 -12.88 -1.18 -9.81
CA ASN A 371 -12.34 -0.64 -8.57
C ASN A 371 -12.37 -1.70 -7.46
N ILE A 372 -11.19 -2.20 -7.09
CA ILE A 372 -10.98 -3.18 -6.02
C ILE A 372 -10.53 -2.53 -4.70
N GLY A 373 -10.48 -1.20 -4.62
CA GLY A 373 -10.05 -0.45 -3.44
C GLY A 373 -10.66 -0.90 -2.10
N PRO A 374 -11.96 -1.25 -2.00
CA PRO A 374 -12.53 -1.80 -0.76
C PRO A 374 -11.84 -3.08 -0.26
N HIS A 375 -11.35 -3.94 -1.15
CA HIS A 375 -10.61 -5.15 -0.75
C HIS A 375 -9.21 -4.82 -0.20
N TYR A 376 -8.63 -3.68 -0.60
CA TYR A 376 -7.33 -3.25 -0.11
C TYR A 376 -7.39 -2.90 1.38
N ALA A 377 -8.50 -2.33 1.85
CA ALA A 377 -8.69 -2.10 3.29
C ALA A 377 -8.54 -3.39 4.09
N ARG A 378 -9.19 -4.48 3.67
CA ARG A 378 -9.08 -5.80 4.30
C ARG A 378 -7.66 -6.39 4.16
N THR A 379 -7.03 -6.23 3.00
CA THR A 379 -5.64 -6.66 2.76
C THR A 379 -4.67 -6.02 3.77
N LEU A 380 -4.73 -4.70 3.93
CA LEU A 380 -3.86 -3.95 4.84
C LEU A 380 -4.12 -4.28 6.31
N ARG A 381 -5.38 -4.54 6.66
CA ARG A 381 -5.75 -5.02 7.99
C ARG A 381 -5.12 -6.37 8.31
N GLU A 382 -5.25 -7.32 7.40
CA GLU A 382 -4.75 -8.68 7.58
C GLU A 382 -3.21 -8.71 7.63
N TRP A 383 -2.54 -7.95 6.76
CA TRP A 383 -1.08 -7.77 6.84
C TRP A 383 -0.66 -7.20 8.18
N ARG A 384 -1.37 -6.20 8.69
CA ARG A 384 -1.03 -5.61 9.99
C ARG A 384 -1.25 -6.59 11.14
N ARG A 385 -2.35 -7.35 11.12
CA ARG A 385 -2.64 -8.38 12.12
C ARG A 385 -1.50 -9.41 12.17
N ARG A 386 -1.10 -9.95 11.00
CA ARG A 386 0.02 -10.90 10.88
C ARG A 386 1.35 -10.27 11.30
N PHE A 387 1.62 -9.05 10.86
CA PHE A 387 2.81 -8.29 11.21
C PHE A 387 2.96 -8.14 12.72
N LEU A 388 1.91 -7.71 13.42
CA LEU A 388 1.92 -7.56 14.87
C LEU A 388 2.07 -8.91 15.59
N TYR A 389 1.37 -9.94 15.10
CA TYR A 389 1.43 -11.28 15.68
C TYR A 389 2.81 -11.95 15.54
N GLN A 390 3.47 -11.76 14.39
CA GLN A 390 4.78 -12.33 14.08
C GLN A 390 5.94 -11.39 14.39
N PHE A 391 5.66 -10.20 14.94
CA PHE A 391 6.66 -9.14 15.09
C PHE A 391 7.89 -9.62 15.86
N ASP A 392 7.69 -10.12 17.08
CA ASP A 392 8.79 -10.55 17.94
C ASP A 392 9.38 -11.91 17.51
N ARG A 393 8.61 -12.74 16.81
CA ARG A 393 8.97 -14.13 16.47
C ARG A 393 9.76 -14.25 15.16
N ILE A 394 9.38 -13.49 14.15
CA ILE A 394 9.93 -13.59 12.78
C ILE A 394 10.60 -12.28 12.38
N ILE A 395 9.90 -11.16 12.56
CA ILE A 395 10.33 -9.86 12.01
C ILE A 395 11.54 -9.30 12.75
N VAL A 396 11.54 -9.27 14.09
CA VAL A 396 12.67 -8.79 14.88
C VAL A 396 13.95 -9.59 14.61
N PRO A 397 13.93 -10.95 14.61
CA PRO A 397 15.10 -11.73 14.21
C PRO A 397 15.59 -11.44 12.78
N ALA A 398 14.67 -11.30 11.81
CA ALA A 398 15.01 -10.97 10.43
C ALA A 398 15.71 -9.60 10.33
N LEU A 399 15.14 -8.57 10.96
CA LEU A 399 15.73 -7.22 11.00
C LEU A 399 17.11 -7.20 11.66
N LYS A 400 17.31 -7.98 12.73
CA LYS A 400 18.61 -8.09 13.41
C LYS A 400 19.67 -8.82 12.58
N ARG A 401 19.25 -9.73 11.70
CA ARG A 401 20.15 -10.43 10.78
C ARG A 401 20.56 -9.51 9.63
N GLU A 402 19.63 -8.74 9.09
CA GLU A 402 19.92 -7.84 7.96
C GLU A 402 20.70 -6.58 8.40
N TYR A 403 20.31 -5.98 9.54
CA TYR A 403 20.88 -4.73 10.03
C TYR A 403 21.48 -4.90 11.44
N PRO A 404 22.49 -5.76 11.62
CA PRO A 404 23.01 -6.09 12.94
C PRO A 404 23.59 -4.86 13.65
N ASP A 405 24.24 -3.95 12.94
CA ASP A 405 24.87 -2.75 13.51
C ASP A 405 23.86 -1.76 14.10
N VAL A 406 22.69 -1.65 13.46
CA VAL A 406 21.61 -0.74 13.89
C VAL A 406 20.76 -1.42 14.96
N MET A 407 20.30 -2.64 14.69
CA MET A 407 19.28 -3.33 15.49
C MET A 407 19.85 -4.01 16.74
N ASN A 408 21.15 -4.36 16.76
CA ASN A 408 21.83 -4.84 17.96
C ASN A 408 22.67 -3.76 18.65
N GLY A 409 22.68 -2.54 18.11
CA GLY A 409 23.39 -1.40 18.68
C GLY A 409 22.78 -0.90 20.01
N ARG A 410 23.40 0.12 20.61
CA ARG A 410 22.98 0.71 21.91
C ARG A 410 21.52 1.20 21.91
N ARG A 411 21.04 1.65 20.74
CA ARG A 411 19.66 2.13 20.54
C ARG A 411 18.78 1.13 19.79
N GLY A 412 19.25 -0.10 19.55
CA GLY A 412 18.54 -1.06 18.70
C GLY A 412 17.11 -1.38 19.17
N LYS A 413 16.87 -1.39 20.49
CA LYS A 413 15.50 -1.52 21.02
C LYS A 413 14.59 -0.36 20.61
N GLU A 414 15.09 0.88 20.66
CA GLU A 414 14.35 2.07 20.24
C GLU A 414 14.10 2.04 18.74
N GLU A 415 15.11 1.68 17.94
CA GLU A 415 14.99 1.59 16.48
C GLU A 415 13.97 0.52 16.05
N ILE A 416 13.93 -0.63 16.73
CA ILE A 416 12.91 -1.68 16.51
C ILE A 416 11.51 -1.16 16.84
N GLU A 417 11.34 -0.43 17.95
CA GLU A 417 10.04 0.16 18.31
C GLU A 417 9.62 1.26 17.34
N VAL A 418 10.53 2.10 16.88
CA VAL A 418 10.28 3.11 15.83
C VAL A 418 9.85 2.41 14.54
N PHE A 419 10.53 1.32 14.16
CA PHE A 419 10.17 0.51 13.00
C PHE A 419 8.75 -0.07 13.13
N LYS A 420 8.43 -0.65 14.30
CA LYS A 420 7.08 -1.17 14.59
C LYS A 420 6.01 -0.09 14.44
N ARG A 421 6.21 1.06 15.10
CA ARG A 421 5.29 2.19 15.09
C ARG A 421 5.11 2.79 13.69
N LYS A 422 6.19 2.86 12.91
CA LYS A 422 6.15 3.28 11.50
C LYS A 422 5.21 2.38 10.69
N TRP A 423 5.29 1.07 10.86
CA TRP A 423 4.44 0.11 10.12
C TRP A 423 3.00 0.14 10.60
N ILE A 424 2.76 0.32 11.90
CA ILE A 424 1.40 0.51 12.45
C ILE A 424 0.78 1.78 11.89
N CYS A 425 1.54 2.88 11.80
CA CYS A 425 1.05 4.15 11.26
C CYS A 425 0.59 4.06 9.78
N ALA A 426 0.98 3.01 9.05
CA ALA A 426 0.44 2.69 7.74
C ALA A 426 -1.06 2.31 7.76
N CYS A 427 -1.68 2.16 8.94
CA CYS A 427 -3.13 2.07 9.08
C CYS A 427 -3.88 3.28 8.52
N TYR A 428 -3.19 4.40 8.31
CA TYR A 428 -3.69 5.51 7.51
C TYR A 428 -4.15 5.08 6.10
N CYS A 429 -3.42 4.16 5.45
CA CYS A 429 -3.77 3.64 4.13
C CYS A 429 -5.07 2.83 4.17
N GLU A 430 -5.24 1.98 5.18
CA GLU A 430 -6.48 1.21 5.39
C GLU A 430 -7.68 2.15 5.46
N VAL A 431 -7.59 3.17 6.32
CA VAL A 431 -8.66 4.17 6.48
C VAL A 431 -8.90 4.91 5.16
N GLY A 432 -7.85 5.18 4.39
CA GLY A 432 -7.94 5.75 3.05
C GLY A 432 -8.85 4.95 2.11
N PHE A 433 -8.66 3.63 2.06
CA PHE A 433 -9.46 2.72 1.24
C PHE A 433 -10.87 2.49 1.80
N THR A 434 -11.01 2.29 3.12
CA THR A 434 -12.33 2.13 3.78
C THR A 434 -13.22 3.35 3.55
N SER A 435 -12.66 4.55 3.62
CA SER A 435 -13.37 5.81 3.38
C SER A 435 -13.52 6.17 1.90
N ARG A 436 -13.04 5.32 0.97
CA ARG A 436 -12.98 5.57 -0.48
C ARG A 436 -12.30 6.90 -0.84
N THR A 437 -11.35 7.32 0.00
CA THR A 437 -10.48 8.46 -0.30
C THR A 437 -9.23 8.07 -1.07
N LEU A 438 -9.00 6.76 -1.18
CA LEU A 438 -8.13 6.08 -2.13
C LEU A 438 -8.98 5.05 -2.90
N GLY A 439 -8.57 4.74 -4.11
CA GLY A 439 -9.09 3.62 -4.90
C GLY A 439 -7.95 2.74 -5.38
N ASP A 440 -8.28 1.57 -5.89
CA ASP A 440 -7.33 0.69 -6.56
C ASP A 440 -8.05 0.11 -7.77
N HIS A 441 -7.51 0.36 -8.96
CA HIS A 441 -8.20 0.10 -10.22
C HIS A 441 -7.43 -0.91 -11.06
N ILE A 442 -8.16 -1.91 -11.54
CA ILE A 442 -7.72 -2.80 -12.61
C ILE A 442 -8.27 -2.23 -13.92
N ILE A 443 -7.37 -1.82 -14.81
CA ILE A 443 -7.65 -1.25 -16.12
C ILE A 443 -7.21 -2.25 -17.17
N THR A 444 -8.12 -2.65 -18.04
CA THR A 444 -7.84 -3.51 -19.19
C THR A 444 -7.96 -2.71 -20.47
N PHE A 445 -7.03 -2.93 -21.39
CA PHE A 445 -7.00 -2.27 -22.68
C PHE A 445 -6.54 -3.22 -23.77
N THR A 446 -6.97 -2.97 -24.99
CA THR A 446 -6.73 -3.83 -26.16
C THR A 446 -6.20 -3.02 -27.34
N ARG A 447 -5.67 -3.72 -28.34
CA ARG A 447 -5.45 -3.14 -29.67
C ARG A 447 -6.79 -2.90 -30.36
N GLU A 448 -6.83 -1.83 -31.16
CA GLU A 448 -7.92 -1.64 -32.11
C GLU A 448 -8.08 -2.89 -33.00
N GLY A 449 -9.32 -3.38 -33.12
CA GLY A 449 -9.63 -4.55 -33.94
C GLY A 449 -9.37 -5.91 -33.28
N CYS A 450 -9.04 -5.97 -31.98
CA CYS A 450 -8.92 -7.22 -31.24
C CYS A 450 -10.30 -7.87 -31.00
N THR A 451 -10.87 -8.49 -32.04
CA THR A 451 -12.22 -9.08 -32.00
C THR A 451 -12.31 -10.36 -31.19
N ASP A 452 -11.18 -11.04 -30.99
CA ASP A 452 -11.10 -12.28 -30.22
C ASP A 452 -11.13 -12.03 -28.70
N TYR A 453 -10.97 -10.77 -28.29
CA TYR A 453 -11.16 -10.38 -26.90
C TYR A 453 -12.66 -10.27 -26.59
N GLY A 454 -13.16 -11.24 -25.82
CA GLY A 454 -14.58 -11.38 -25.50
C GLY A 454 -15.13 -10.28 -24.58
N CYS A 455 -16.46 -10.18 -24.51
CA CYS A 455 -17.18 -9.23 -23.65
C CYS A 455 -17.81 -9.98 -22.47
N THR A 456 -17.26 -9.80 -21.26
CA THR A 456 -17.67 -10.51 -20.05
C THR A 456 -18.73 -9.75 -19.23
N VAL A 457 -19.58 -8.93 -19.86
CA VAL A 457 -20.55 -8.07 -19.14
C VAL A 457 -21.66 -8.87 -18.45
N TYR A 458 -21.89 -10.12 -18.85
CA TYR A 458 -22.96 -10.99 -18.34
C TYR A 458 -22.47 -12.20 -17.51
N GLU A 459 -21.17 -12.29 -17.25
CA GLU A 459 -20.58 -13.22 -16.28
C GLU A 459 -20.36 -12.50 -14.95
#